data_AF-A0A2P6TCX1-F1
#
_entry.id   AF-A0A2P6TCX1-F1
#
_cell.length_a   1.000
_cell.length_b   1.000
_cell.length_c   1.000
_cell.angle_alpha   90.00
_cell.angle_beta   90.00
_cell.angle_gamma   90.00
#
_symmetry.space_group_name_H-M   'P 1'
#
loop_
_entity.id
_entity.type
_entity.pdbx_description
1 polymer ?
#
loop_
_entity_poly.entity_id
_entity_poly.type
_entity_poly.pdbx_seq_one_letter_code
_entity_poly.pdbx_strand_id
1 'polypeptide(L)'
;MGSRRLLASAALLAALLAAAAPAAAADAVVAPRAPDPRSTPHIVYGAECNAYMDWQSVSLVYSARKAGFKGPITRLLTCSDENLQNYKNVDIVPTHVTPSFTFNPHNNDAYLPYNKPGSIMHFLEKAPPKEEWILVLDPDMQIRDTFEDWGRVYGADRGWAVSVYFGYMKGVNNNLSATHVPEVAPRKDAFAGPRGRRGDMVSAVVQMHRDDLTKVAPRWHHYSEVVRDDPSAWNETGDEYADRPGRKPWISEMYGYSFGASTSNVWHHVDFAAMLYPTYRPIDKPLILHWGRLVEFGSYRWQKHWFGQHFEALKCPPWPHMSIEMNGQEAAAAVTGGLFPHPPGPSEFDHLPAAERYTHLLSLSTITTINAALCERHLVNCPPSEELQQQCSKAKQLERDTDAAIAALESSTTEPLCVDGKSATECADWAKRGLCWQDPRFMHYYCRETCGLCRLPAGRPQPTFSWDGKPVTDGFGQGAAGANGTVQHSIAGAAHGARHHHSGRARGFVSNEWHAVHAEGGDVVSSSEEGVAAQRTVLLVGAFGWSILLFVSLGAAVRGLWHRRHSRHSASELPRRARRPGSGDGGGAAAITFPLLRDLGGHLVRSSAGSGSGMAERDPTSAV
;
A
#
# COMPACT_ATOMS: atom_id res chain seq x y z
N MET A 1 -11.54 -55.83 75.74
CA MET A 1 -12.87 -56.22 76.27
C MET A 1 -13.90 -55.34 75.57
N GLY A 2 -14.60 -55.85 74.56
CA GLY A 2 -15.95 -56.41 74.72
C GLY A 2 -16.98 -55.34 74.31
N SER A 3 -17.33 -55.23 73.03
CA SER A 3 -18.48 -55.88 72.38
C SER A 3 -19.87 -55.43 72.88
N ARG A 4 -20.63 -54.81 71.95
CA ARG A 4 -22.04 -55.10 71.59
C ARG A 4 -23.10 -54.72 72.65
N ARG A 5 -24.22 -54.04 72.35
CA ARG A 5 -25.37 -54.41 71.49
C ARG A 5 -26.47 -53.33 71.73
N LEU A 6 -27.15 -52.78 70.69
CA LEU A 6 -28.54 -53.11 70.27
C LEU A 6 -29.60 -52.74 71.35
N LEU A 7 -30.64 -51.91 71.16
CA LEU A 7 -31.72 -51.92 70.14
C LEU A 7 -32.72 -50.74 70.34
N ALA A 8 -33.33 -50.30 69.22
CA ALA A 8 -34.75 -49.95 68.99
C ALA A 8 -35.43 -48.79 69.80
N SER A 9 -36.34 -47.94 69.29
CA SER A 9 -36.96 -47.70 67.97
C SER A 9 -37.87 -46.45 68.05
N ALA A 10 -38.07 -45.78 66.89
CA ALA A 10 -39.26 -45.00 66.46
C ALA A 10 -39.59 -43.65 67.18
N ALA A 11 -40.00 -42.55 66.54
CA ALA A 11 -40.25 -42.19 65.14
C ALA A 11 -40.48 -40.65 64.99
N LEU A 12 -40.56 -40.22 63.71
CA LEU A 12 -41.15 -38.99 63.14
C LEU A 12 -40.31 -37.70 62.94
N LEU A 13 -39.90 -37.56 61.67
CA LEU A 13 -40.14 -36.46 60.73
C LEU A 13 -39.75 -34.99 61.07
N ALA A 14 -38.74 -34.56 60.32
CA ALA A 14 -38.81 -33.55 59.25
C ALA A 14 -38.20 -32.16 59.48
N ALA A 15 -37.34 -31.85 58.51
CA ALA A 15 -36.99 -30.55 57.94
C ALA A 15 -35.76 -29.80 58.48
N LEU A 16 -34.91 -29.45 57.51
CA LEU A 16 -33.83 -28.45 57.49
C LEU A 16 -32.43 -28.93 57.94
N LEU A 17 -31.80 -29.72 57.06
CA LEU A 17 -30.34 -29.82 56.94
C LEU A 17 -29.84 -28.66 56.08
N ALA A 18 -29.24 -27.66 56.72
CA ALA A 18 -28.30 -26.74 56.06
C ALA A 18 -26.95 -27.46 55.96
N ALA A 19 -26.66 -28.04 54.80
CA ALA A 19 -25.34 -28.57 54.50
C ALA A 19 -24.41 -27.42 54.09
N ALA A 20 -23.44 -27.13 54.94
CA ALA A 20 -22.29 -26.31 54.58
C ALA A 20 -21.41 -27.09 53.59
N ALA A 21 -21.31 -26.60 52.35
CA ALA A 21 -20.32 -27.04 51.37
C ALA A 21 -19.09 -26.10 51.44
N PRO A 22 -17.86 -26.60 51.24
CA PRO A 22 -16.67 -25.77 51.25
C PRO A 22 -16.64 -24.92 49.97
N ALA A 23 -16.29 -23.65 50.11
CA ALA A 23 -16.02 -22.75 48.99
C ALA A 23 -14.76 -23.23 48.25
N ALA A 24 -14.95 -23.99 47.18
CA ALA A 24 -13.92 -24.17 46.17
C ALA A 24 -13.81 -22.85 45.40
N ALA A 25 -12.68 -22.15 45.57
CA ALA A 25 -12.27 -21.10 44.67
C ALA A 25 -12.14 -21.73 43.27
N ALA A 26 -13.14 -21.51 42.42
CA ALA A 26 -13.01 -21.79 41.01
C ALA A 26 -12.09 -20.73 40.43
N ASP A 27 -10.81 -21.06 40.26
CA ASP A 27 -9.97 -20.38 39.29
C ASP A 27 -10.68 -20.50 37.94
N ALA A 28 -11.31 -19.41 37.51
CA ALA A 28 -11.85 -19.28 36.18
C ALA A 28 -10.66 -19.32 35.22
N VAL A 29 -10.33 -20.51 34.73
CA VAL A 29 -9.47 -20.67 33.56
C VAL A 29 -10.21 -19.98 32.42
N VAL A 30 -9.79 -18.75 32.11
CA VAL A 30 -10.27 -18.01 30.95
C VAL A 30 -9.96 -18.87 29.74
N ALA A 31 -10.99 -19.43 29.12
CA ALA A 31 -10.83 -20.17 27.87
C ALA A 31 -10.08 -19.28 26.88
N PRO A 32 -9.05 -19.79 26.18
CA PRO A 32 -8.31 -18.99 25.22
C PRO A 32 -9.31 -18.43 24.20
N ARG A 33 -9.32 -17.10 24.08
CA ARG A 33 -10.15 -16.38 23.11
C ARG A 33 -9.85 -16.96 21.73
N ALA A 34 -10.88 -17.24 20.94
CA ALA A 34 -10.69 -17.64 19.55
C ALA A 34 -9.78 -16.61 18.85
N PRO A 35 -8.83 -17.05 17.99
CA PRO A 35 -7.96 -16.14 17.27
C PRO A 35 -8.78 -15.09 16.53
N ASP A 36 -8.37 -13.83 16.63
CA ASP A 36 -9.07 -12.75 15.94
C ASP A 36 -8.91 -12.97 14.42
N PRO A 37 -9.99 -13.10 13.64
CA PRO A 37 -9.88 -13.34 12.19
C PRO A 37 -9.19 -12.18 11.45
N ARG A 38 -9.09 -11.00 12.08
CA ARG A 38 -8.30 -9.86 11.57
C ARG A 38 -6.80 -10.10 11.62
N SER A 39 -6.34 -11.09 12.39
CA SER A 39 -4.93 -11.41 12.55
C SER A 39 -4.35 -12.18 11.36
N THR A 40 -5.17 -12.89 10.61
CA THR A 40 -4.70 -13.70 9.49
C THR A 40 -5.54 -13.40 8.25
N PRO A 41 -5.43 -12.18 7.68
CA PRO A 41 -6.15 -11.86 6.46
C PRO A 41 -5.67 -12.73 5.29
N HIS A 42 -6.44 -12.81 4.22
CA HIS A 42 -5.95 -13.30 2.93
C HIS A 42 -5.20 -12.16 2.24
N ILE A 43 -3.90 -12.33 2.02
CA ILE A 43 -3.11 -11.37 1.23
C ILE A 43 -3.41 -11.57 -0.26
N VAL A 44 -3.81 -10.50 -0.93
CA VAL A 44 -3.91 -10.46 -2.39
C VAL A 44 -3.09 -9.30 -2.95
N TYR A 45 -2.48 -9.51 -4.11
CA TYR A 45 -1.72 -8.45 -4.78
C TYR A 45 -1.79 -8.61 -6.29
N GLY A 46 -1.85 -7.50 -7.02
CA GLY A 46 -1.85 -7.50 -8.49
C GLY A 46 -0.45 -7.76 -9.05
N ALA A 47 -0.37 -8.49 -10.16
CA ALA A 47 0.85 -8.60 -10.94
C ALA A 47 0.54 -8.82 -12.41
N GLU A 48 1.38 -8.34 -13.32
CA GLU A 48 1.30 -8.71 -14.74
C GLU A 48 2.18 -9.93 -15.06
N CYS A 49 1.82 -10.65 -16.14
CA CYS A 49 2.69 -11.69 -16.70
C CYS A 49 3.89 -11.12 -17.45
N ASN A 50 4.86 -10.61 -16.70
CA ASN A 50 6.15 -10.20 -17.21
C ASN A 50 7.27 -10.56 -16.23
N ALA A 51 8.50 -10.63 -16.74
CA ALA A 51 9.67 -10.95 -15.94
C ALA A 51 9.89 -9.94 -14.80
N TYR A 52 9.49 -8.67 -14.98
CA TYR A 52 9.67 -7.62 -13.98
C TYR A 52 8.87 -7.86 -12.69
N MET A 53 7.67 -8.43 -12.79
CA MET A 53 6.84 -8.75 -11.61
C MET A 53 7.01 -10.18 -11.09
N ASP A 54 7.72 -11.04 -11.82
CA ASP A 54 8.03 -12.40 -11.37
C ASP A 54 8.89 -12.38 -10.10
N TRP A 55 9.99 -11.62 -10.12
CA TRP A 55 10.90 -11.56 -8.97
C TRP A 55 10.36 -10.73 -7.82
N GLN A 56 9.49 -9.75 -8.11
CA GLN A 56 8.72 -9.04 -7.10
C GLN A 56 7.76 -9.99 -6.37
N SER A 57 7.04 -10.83 -7.12
CA SER A 57 6.15 -11.86 -6.58
C SER A 57 6.90 -12.87 -5.71
N VAL A 58 8.04 -13.37 -6.19
CA VAL A 58 8.91 -14.28 -5.43
C VAL A 58 9.40 -13.63 -4.14
N SER A 59 9.84 -12.37 -4.20
CA SER A 59 10.30 -11.62 -3.03
C SER A 59 9.18 -11.39 -2.01
N LEU A 60 7.98 -11.01 -2.45
CA LEU A 60 6.84 -10.75 -1.57
C LEU A 60 6.45 -12.02 -0.80
N VAL A 61 6.21 -13.12 -1.51
CA VAL A 61 5.81 -14.40 -0.87
C VAL A 61 6.90 -14.95 0.04
N TYR A 62 8.16 -14.84 -0.37
CA TYR A 62 9.30 -15.21 0.47
C TYR A 62 9.35 -14.39 1.76
N SER A 63 9.22 -13.06 1.65
CA SER A 63 9.26 -12.14 2.80
C SER A 63 8.10 -12.38 3.77
N ALA A 64 6.91 -12.69 3.25
CA ALA A 64 5.75 -13.07 4.07
C ALA A 64 6.05 -14.30 4.94
N ARG A 65 6.58 -15.35 4.32
CA ARG A 65 6.93 -16.60 5.02
C ARG A 65 8.06 -16.36 6.02
N LYS A 66 9.07 -15.56 5.65
CA LYS A 66 10.19 -15.17 6.53
C LYS A 66 9.68 -14.39 7.76
N ALA A 67 8.72 -13.50 7.58
CA ALA A 67 8.05 -12.76 8.67
C ALA A 67 7.11 -13.64 9.52
N GLY A 68 6.96 -14.93 9.20
CA GLY A 68 6.14 -15.87 9.96
C GLY A 68 4.66 -15.87 9.59
N PHE A 69 4.24 -15.13 8.56
CA PHE A 69 2.84 -15.05 8.14
C PHE A 69 2.27 -16.43 7.79
N LYS A 70 1.08 -16.73 8.33
CA LYS A 70 0.41 -18.05 8.18
C LYS A 70 -0.86 -18.02 7.33
N GLY A 71 -1.36 -16.85 6.97
CA GLY A 71 -2.55 -16.70 6.14
C GLY A 71 -2.30 -17.06 4.67
N PRO A 72 -3.37 -17.21 3.88
CA PRO A 72 -3.24 -17.43 2.44
C PRO A 72 -2.70 -16.18 1.75
N ILE A 73 -1.95 -16.41 0.66
CA ILE A 73 -1.45 -15.37 -0.23
C ILE A 73 -1.85 -15.75 -1.64
N THR A 74 -2.39 -14.82 -2.43
CA THR A 74 -2.75 -15.06 -3.83
C THR A 74 -2.34 -13.89 -4.70
N ARG A 75 -1.50 -14.20 -5.69
CA ARG A 75 -1.19 -13.27 -6.78
C ARG A 75 -2.36 -13.20 -7.75
N LEU A 76 -2.84 -12.00 -8.03
CA LEU A 76 -3.84 -11.73 -9.06
C LEU A 76 -3.09 -11.42 -10.36
N LEU A 77 -2.87 -12.44 -11.18
CA LEU A 77 -2.04 -12.36 -12.38
C LEU A 77 -2.87 -11.88 -13.57
N THR A 78 -2.67 -10.64 -13.99
CA THR A 78 -3.39 -10.02 -15.12
C THR A 78 -2.64 -10.24 -16.42
N CYS A 79 -3.31 -10.89 -17.39
CA CYS A 79 -2.74 -11.24 -18.68
C CYS A 79 -3.71 -11.04 -19.84
N SER A 80 -3.20 -10.71 -21.02
CA SER A 80 -3.92 -10.98 -22.27
C SER A 80 -3.87 -12.48 -22.58
N ASP A 81 -4.85 -12.98 -23.32
CA ASP A 81 -4.88 -14.39 -23.75
C ASP A 81 -3.61 -14.77 -24.53
N GLU A 82 -3.09 -13.84 -25.35
CA GLU A 82 -1.87 -14.02 -26.13
C GLU A 82 -0.62 -14.16 -25.23
N ASN A 83 -0.48 -13.29 -24.22
CA ASN A 83 0.65 -13.35 -23.31
C ASN A 83 0.59 -14.60 -22.43
N LEU A 84 -0.63 -14.99 -22.00
CA LEU A 84 -0.83 -16.14 -21.14
C LEU A 84 -0.39 -17.45 -21.81
N GLN A 85 -0.57 -17.59 -23.13
CA GLN A 85 -0.14 -18.79 -23.88
C GLN A 85 1.37 -19.05 -23.79
N ASN A 86 2.17 -17.99 -23.66
CA ASN A 86 3.63 -18.07 -23.67
C ASN A 86 4.26 -17.86 -22.29
N TYR A 87 3.46 -17.43 -21.30
CA TYR A 87 3.95 -17.12 -19.97
C TYR A 87 4.12 -18.40 -19.14
N LYS A 88 5.36 -18.69 -18.74
CA LYS A 88 5.75 -19.94 -18.06
C LYS A 88 5.67 -19.86 -16.54
N ASN A 89 5.45 -18.68 -15.99
CA ASN A 89 5.67 -18.39 -14.58
C ASN A 89 4.36 -18.23 -13.79
N VAL A 90 3.28 -18.89 -14.23
CA VAL A 90 1.98 -18.88 -13.53
C VAL A 90 2.12 -19.50 -12.13
N ASP A 91 2.84 -20.60 -12.01
CA ASP A 91 2.92 -21.39 -10.77
C ASP A 91 4.12 -21.04 -9.87
N ILE A 92 4.79 -19.89 -10.09
CA ILE A 92 5.92 -19.49 -9.24
C ILE A 92 5.50 -19.17 -7.81
N VAL A 93 4.23 -18.82 -7.64
CA VAL A 93 3.53 -18.52 -6.38
C VAL A 93 2.04 -18.86 -6.54
N PRO A 94 1.28 -19.06 -5.46
CA PRO A 94 -0.18 -19.26 -5.57
C PRO A 94 -0.83 -18.11 -6.35
N THR A 95 -1.55 -18.45 -7.42
CA THR A 95 -1.97 -17.47 -8.43
C THR A 95 -3.43 -17.67 -8.85
N HIS A 96 -4.16 -16.57 -8.98
CA HIS A 96 -5.43 -16.47 -9.68
C HIS A 96 -5.23 -15.68 -10.97
N VAL A 97 -5.48 -16.29 -12.12
CA VAL A 97 -5.32 -15.63 -13.43
C VAL A 97 -6.56 -14.78 -13.72
N THR A 98 -6.35 -13.56 -14.19
CA THR A 98 -7.43 -12.64 -14.58
C THR A 98 -7.18 -12.10 -15.98
N PRO A 99 -8.24 -11.67 -16.69
CA PRO A 99 -8.05 -10.91 -17.93
C PRO A 99 -7.28 -9.62 -17.63
N SER A 100 -6.67 -9.06 -18.68
CA SER A 100 -6.09 -7.72 -18.65
C SER A 100 -7.19 -6.66 -18.68
N PHE A 101 -7.08 -5.69 -17.77
CA PHE A 101 -7.92 -4.49 -17.72
C PHE A 101 -7.13 -3.22 -18.11
N THR A 102 -5.86 -3.38 -18.52
CA THR A 102 -4.97 -2.26 -18.89
C THR A 102 -5.60 -1.33 -19.92
N PHE A 103 -6.34 -1.85 -20.90
CA PHE A 103 -6.98 -1.05 -21.92
C PHE A 103 -8.45 -0.82 -21.59
N ASN A 104 -8.84 0.45 -21.48
CA ASN A 104 -10.22 0.86 -21.31
C ASN A 104 -10.81 1.31 -22.66
N PRO A 105 -11.80 0.59 -23.21
CA PRO A 105 -12.40 0.93 -24.50
C PRO A 105 -13.31 2.16 -24.44
N HIS A 106 -13.83 2.54 -23.27
CA HIS A 106 -14.75 3.67 -23.12
C HIS A 106 -14.09 5.02 -23.41
N ASN A 107 -12.82 5.16 -23.01
CA ASN A 107 -12.04 6.39 -23.15
C ASN A 107 -10.77 6.21 -24.00
N ASN A 108 -10.58 5.02 -24.57
CA ASN A 108 -9.42 4.67 -25.39
C ASN A 108 -8.09 4.94 -24.68
N ASP A 109 -8.00 4.57 -23.40
CA ASP A 109 -6.81 4.77 -22.55
C ASP A 109 -6.15 3.43 -22.22
N ALA A 110 -4.82 3.38 -22.33
CA ALA A 110 -4.01 2.27 -21.85
C ALA A 110 -3.33 2.70 -20.55
N TYR A 111 -3.77 2.14 -19.43
CA TYR A 111 -3.33 2.51 -18.09
C TYR A 111 -3.23 1.26 -17.22
N LEU A 112 -1.99 0.82 -17.00
CA LEU A 112 -1.64 -0.40 -16.29
C LEU A 112 -2.36 -0.54 -14.93
N PRO A 113 -2.46 0.51 -14.09
CA PRO A 113 -3.10 0.39 -12.78
C PRO A 113 -4.58 0.01 -12.82
N TYR A 114 -5.30 0.09 -13.95
CA TYR A 114 -6.66 -0.47 -14.05
C TYR A 114 -6.73 -1.97 -13.71
N ASN A 115 -5.62 -2.71 -13.89
CA ASN A 115 -5.51 -4.12 -13.54
C ASN A 115 -5.77 -4.38 -12.06
N LYS A 116 -5.39 -3.48 -11.16
CA LYS A 116 -5.54 -3.70 -9.71
C LYS A 116 -7.01 -3.83 -9.28
N PRO A 117 -7.89 -2.84 -9.48
CA PRO A 117 -9.31 -3.01 -9.20
C PRO A 117 -9.97 -4.08 -10.08
N GLY A 118 -9.59 -4.17 -11.37
CA GLY A 118 -10.14 -5.16 -12.30
C GLY A 118 -9.93 -6.61 -11.84
N SER A 119 -8.70 -6.94 -11.48
CA SER A 119 -8.32 -8.27 -11.03
C SER A 119 -8.95 -8.64 -9.67
N ILE A 120 -9.10 -7.67 -8.75
CA ILE A 120 -9.79 -7.87 -7.48
C ILE A 120 -11.28 -8.17 -7.71
N MET A 121 -11.96 -7.43 -8.61
CA MET A 121 -13.34 -7.75 -8.98
C MET A 121 -13.46 -9.18 -9.51
N HIS A 122 -12.60 -9.55 -10.46
CA HIS A 122 -12.59 -10.89 -11.05
C HIS A 122 -12.34 -11.98 -10.01
N PHE A 123 -11.40 -11.76 -9.08
CA PHE A 123 -11.13 -12.68 -7.99
C PHE A 123 -12.32 -12.88 -7.06
N LEU A 124 -12.95 -11.79 -6.61
CA LEU A 124 -14.12 -11.86 -5.71
C LEU A 124 -15.33 -12.53 -6.38
N GLU A 125 -15.49 -12.39 -7.69
CA GLU A 125 -16.59 -13.02 -8.43
C GLU A 125 -16.32 -14.51 -8.72
N LYS A 126 -15.12 -14.85 -9.21
CA LYS A 126 -14.83 -16.19 -9.74
C LYS A 126 -14.23 -17.13 -8.70
N ALA A 127 -13.53 -16.60 -7.70
CA ALA A 127 -12.85 -17.36 -6.66
C ALA A 127 -12.94 -16.62 -5.31
N PRO A 128 -14.15 -16.34 -4.80
CA PRO A 128 -14.32 -15.58 -3.55
C PRO A 128 -13.53 -16.24 -2.41
N PRO A 129 -12.69 -15.46 -1.68
CA PRO A 129 -11.88 -15.99 -0.59
C PRO A 129 -12.75 -16.45 0.58
N LYS A 130 -12.29 -17.47 1.31
CA LYS A 130 -13.03 -18.01 2.47
C LYS A 130 -12.87 -17.08 3.68
N GLU A 131 -11.72 -16.46 3.77
CA GLU A 131 -11.32 -15.51 4.80
C GLU A 131 -12.20 -14.26 4.75
N GLU A 132 -12.59 -13.77 5.91
CA GLU A 132 -13.42 -12.57 6.04
C GLU A 132 -12.62 -11.28 5.89
N TRP A 133 -11.31 -11.34 6.09
CA TRP A 133 -10.41 -10.18 6.06
C TRP A 133 -9.43 -10.32 4.91
N ILE A 134 -9.34 -9.28 4.09
CA ILE A 134 -8.47 -9.24 2.91
C ILE A 134 -7.45 -8.12 3.11
N LEU A 135 -6.18 -8.44 2.89
CA LEU A 135 -5.08 -7.48 2.84
C LEU A 135 -4.62 -7.33 1.39
N VAL A 136 -4.92 -6.19 0.78
CA VAL A 136 -4.45 -5.86 -0.56
C VAL A 136 -3.07 -5.21 -0.46
N LEU A 137 -2.10 -5.72 -1.21
CA LEU A 137 -0.74 -5.18 -1.32
C LEU A 137 -0.36 -4.91 -2.79
N ASP A 138 0.77 -4.25 -3.00
CA ASP A 138 1.45 -4.15 -4.29
C ASP A 138 2.61 -5.17 -4.38
N PRO A 139 2.98 -5.61 -5.60
CA PRO A 139 4.03 -6.63 -5.77
C PRO A 139 5.42 -6.10 -5.36
N ASP A 140 5.63 -4.78 -5.42
CA ASP A 140 6.86 -4.11 -5.01
C ASP A 140 6.89 -3.81 -3.51
N MET A 141 6.45 -4.77 -2.69
CA MET A 141 6.47 -4.68 -1.24
C MET A 141 7.13 -5.91 -0.62
N GLN A 142 7.87 -5.70 0.46
CA GLN A 142 8.40 -6.77 1.31
C GLN A 142 7.80 -6.69 2.69
N ILE A 143 7.34 -7.82 3.20
CA ILE A 143 6.76 -7.94 4.53
C ILE A 143 7.90 -8.19 5.52
N ARG A 144 7.99 -7.33 6.55
CA ARG A 144 9.02 -7.40 7.59
C ARG A 144 8.52 -7.98 8.90
N ASP A 145 7.22 -7.87 9.17
CA ASP A 145 6.63 -8.37 10.40
C ASP A 145 5.19 -8.82 10.15
N THR A 146 4.61 -9.51 11.13
CA THR A 146 3.26 -10.04 11.05
C THR A 146 2.21 -8.93 11.00
N PHE A 147 1.13 -9.18 10.27
CA PHE A 147 -0.10 -8.37 10.33
C PHE A 147 -1.06 -8.87 11.41
N GLU A 148 -0.64 -9.80 12.28
CA GLU A 148 -1.48 -10.49 13.25
C GLU A 148 -2.22 -9.54 14.20
N ASP A 149 -1.63 -8.40 14.51
CA ASP A 149 -2.30 -7.42 15.34
C ASP A 149 -2.72 -6.17 14.58
N TRP A 150 -2.45 -6.06 13.28
CA TRP A 150 -2.61 -4.79 12.58
C TRP A 150 -4.07 -4.34 12.50
N GLY A 151 -4.95 -5.22 12.02
CA GLY A 151 -6.39 -4.95 11.99
C GLY A 151 -6.99 -4.84 13.38
N ARG A 152 -6.51 -5.59 14.37
CA ARG A 152 -6.99 -5.51 15.76
C ARG A 152 -6.59 -4.18 16.41
N VAL A 153 -5.33 -3.79 16.27
CA VAL A 153 -4.76 -2.56 16.82
C VAL A 153 -5.52 -1.40 16.21
N TYR A 154 -5.45 -1.17 14.90
CA TYR A 154 -6.09 -0.01 14.27
C TYR A 154 -7.61 -0.13 14.10
N GLY A 155 -8.24 -1.12 14.76
CA GLY A 155 -9.68 -1.27 14.83
C GLY A 155 -10.31 -1.45 13.46
N ALA A 156 -9.90 -2.45 12.68
CA ALA A 156 -10.62 -2.86 11.49
C ALA A 156 -11.98 -3.47 11.88
N ASP A 157 -13.05 -3.04 11.22
CA ASP A 157 -14.41 -3.60 11.30
C ASP A 157 -15.14 -3.33 9.99
N ARG A 158 -16.36 -3.81 9.85
CA ARG A 158 -17.20 -3.51 8.68
C ARG A 158 -17.43 -2.00 8.57
N GLY A 159 -17.24 -1.46 7.38
CA GLY A 159 -17.26 -0.02 7.10
C GLY A 159 -15.98 0.71 7.50
N TRP A 160 -14.98 0.00 8.05
CA TRP A 160 -13.75 0.62 8.53
C TRP A 160 -12.51 -0.24 8.28
N ALA A 161 -11.78 0.15 7.25
CA ALA A 161 -10.53 -0.46 6.85
C ALA A 161 -9.33 0.13 7.61
N VAL A 162 -8.21 -0.59 7.57
CA VAL A 162 -6.91 -0.12 8.05
C VAL A 162 -5.99 0.03 6.84
N SER A 163 -5.27 1.15 6.79
CA SER A 163 -4.38 1.46 5.67
C SER A 163 -3.16 2.28 6.11
N VAL A 164 -2.33 2.65 5.14
CA VAL A 164 -1.17 3.53 5.30
C VAL A 164 -1.46 4.89 4.67
N TYR A 165 -0.69 5.90 5.07
CA TYR A 165 -0.95 7.29 4.68
C TYR A 165 -0.23 7.69 3.39
N PHE A 166 -0.95 8.33 2.46
CA PHE A 166 -0.38 8.94 1.25
C PHE A 166 -0.63 10.45 1.22
N GLY A 167 0.24 11.21 1.88
CA GLY A 167 0.07 12.65 2.09
C GLY A 167 0.05 13.51 0.82
N TYR A 168 0.52 12.99 -0.32
CA TYR A 168 0.49 13.69 -1.61
C TYR A 168 -0.91 13.68 -2.27
N MET A 169 -1.86 12.89 -1.77
CA MET A 169 -3.22 12.79 -2.33
C MET A 169 -4.11 14.01 -1.97
N LYS A 170 -3.76 15.22 -2.45
CA LYS A 170 -4.46 16.47 -2.11
C LYS A 170 -5.88 16.61 -2.69
N GLY A 171 -6.28 15.73 -3.60
CA GLY A 171 -7.55 15.71 -4.32
C GLY A 171 -8.77 15.34 -3.46
N VAL A 172 -8.55 14.85 -2.23
CA VAL A 172 -9.64 14.37 -1.36
C VAL A 172 -10.50 15.46 -0.74
N ASN A 173 -10.04 16.72 -0.74
CA ASN A 173 -10.74 17.86 -0.13
C ASN A 173 -10.72 19.13 -1.02
N ASN A 174 -10.57 18.96 -2.34
CA ASN A 174 -10.63 20.04 -3.32
C ASN A 174 -11.69 19.76 -4.40
N ASN A 175 -11.65 20.51 -5.50
CA ASN A 175 -12.56 20.40 -6.63
C ASN A 175 -12.66 18.98 -7.21
N LEU A 176 -11.59 18.18 -7.19
CA LEU A 176 -11.60 16.81 -7.68
C LEU A 176 -12.65 15.99 -6.93
N SER A 177 -12.56 15.97 -5.60
CA SER A 177 -13.55 15.30 -4.76
C SER A 177 -14.95 15.91 -4.84
N ALA A 178 -15.05 17.23 -5.01
CA ALA A 178 -16.35 17.91 -5.15
C ALA A 178 -17.03 17.57 -6.48
N THR A 179 -16.25 17.25 -7.51
CA THR A 179 -16.74 16.88 -8.85
C THR A 179 -17.14 15.41 -8.91
N HIS A 180 -16.28 14.52 -8.39
CA HIS A 180 -16.45 13.08 -8.56
C HIS A 180 -17.31 12.42 -7.49
N VAL A 181 -17.37 12.97 -6.27
CA VAL A 181 -18.18 12.42 -5.16
C VAL A 181 -18.97 13.51 -4.41
N PRO A 182 -19.77 14.35 -5.11
CA PRO A 182 -20.54 15.43 -4.48
C PRO A 182 -21.54 14.94 -3.43
N GLU A 183 -22.01 13.70 -3.55
CA GLU A 183 -22.94 13.04 -2.65
C GLU A 183 -22.30 12.65 -1.30
N VAL A 184 -20.98 12.48 -1.25
CA VAL A 184 -20.28 12.10 -0.02
C VAL A 184 -20.08 13.32 0.86
N ALA A 185 -20.78 13.38 1.99
CA ALA A 185 -20.67 14.48 2.93
C ALA A 185 -19.22 14.67 3.45
N PRO A 186 -18.71 15.92 3.53
CA PRO A 186 -17.39 16.19 4.09
C PRO A 186 -17.21 15.66 5.51
N ARG A 187 -16.10 14.96 5.77
CA ARG A 187 -15.76 14.40 7.08
C ARG A 187 -15.34 15.48 8.06
N LYS A 188 -15.71 15.30 9.33
CA LYS A 188 -15.37 16.22 10.43
C LYS A 188 -14.13 15.78 11.23
N ASP A 189 -13.73 14.53 11.07
CA ASP A 189 -12.54 13.93 11.67
C ASP A 189 -11.27 14.20 10.85
N ALA A 190 -10.12 13.84 11.41
CA ALA A 190 -8.81 13.93 10.79
C ALA A 190 -8.10 12.57 10.70
N PHE A 191 -8.85 11.46 10.69
CA PHE A 191 -8.28 10.12 10.89
C PHE A 191 -7.37 9.67 9.75
N ALA A 192 -7.77 9.93 8.51
CA ALA A 192 -7.08 9.50 7.31
C ALA A 192 -6.98 10.64 6.26
N GLY A 193 -6.82 11.87 6.74
CA GLY A 193 -6.70 13.07 5.90
C GLY A 193 -7.21 14.33 6.60
N PRO A 194 -7.20 15.48 5.90
CA PRO A 194 -7.66 16.75 6.48
C PRO A 194 -9.17 16.77 6.75
N ARG A 195 -9.61 17.54 7.74
CA ARG A 195 -11.05 17.84 7.94
C ARG A 195 -11.64 18.46 6.67
N GLY A 196 -12.86 18.06 6.33
CA GLY A 196 -13.55 18.49 5.11
C GLY A 196 -13.32 17.60 3.89
N ARG A 197 -12.49 16.57 4.01
CA ARG A 197 -12.28 15.57 2.95
C ARG A 197 -13.56 14.77 2.65
N ARG A 198 -13.71 14.33 1.39
CA ARG A 198 -14.75 13.41 0.89
C ARG A 198 -14.19 12.05 0.46
N GLY A 199 -12.86 11.90 0.49
CA GLY A 199 -12.14 10.63 0.40
C GLY A 199 -11.08 10.55 1.50
N ASP A 200 -10.43 9.40 1.64
CA ASP A 200 -9.28 9.19 2.52
C ASP A 200 -7.96 9.29 1.72
N MET A 201 -6.89 9.81 2.33
CA MET A 201 -5.53 9.87 1.75
C MET A 201 -4.82 8.51 1.92
N VAL A 202 -5.41 7.49 1.31
CA VAL A 202 -5.06 6.07 1.45
C VAL A 202 -5.21 5.38 0.09
N SER A 203 -4.38 4.39 -0.18
CA SER A 203 -4.50 3.42 -1.28
C SER A 203 -3.45 2.32 -1.05
N ALA A 204 -3.13 1.51 -2.06
CA ALA A 204 -1.98 0.59 -2.14
C ALA A 204 -1.99 -0.59 -1.15
N VAL A 205 -1.98 -0.31 0.16
CA VAL A 205 -1.98 -1.24 1.29
C VAL A 205 -3.25 -1.07 2.10
N VAL A 206 -4.18 -2.01 1.99
CA VAL A 206 -5.48 -1.89 2.67
C VAL A 206 -5.92 -3.23 3.24
N GLN A 207 -6.23 -3.26 4.54
CA GLN A 207 -6.90 -4.39 5.20
C GLN A 207 -8.36 -4.03 5.43
N MET A 208 -9.28 -4.82 4.90
CA MET A 208 -10.71 -4.61 5.09
C MET A 208 -11.51 -5.92 5.07
N HIS A 209 -12.76 -5.84 5.51
CA HIS A 209 -13.68 -6.97 5.43
C HIS A 209 -14.00 -7.29 3.96
N ARG A 210 -14.07 -8.58 3.59
CA ARG A 210 -14.36 -9.10 2.24
C ARG A 210 -15.59 -8.44 1.63
N ASP A 211 -16.70 -8.42 2.36
CA ASP A 211 -17.97 -7.82 1.89
C ASP A 211 -17.86 -6.31 1.60
N ASP A 212 -16.96 -5.59 2.27
CA ASP A 212 -16.70 -4.19 1.95
C ASP A 212 -15.84 -4.08 0.70
N LEU A 213 -14.81 -4.91 0.55
CA LEU A 213 -14.03 -4.99 -0.68
C LEU A 213 -14.91 -5.33 -1.90
N THR A 214 -15.91 -6.21 -1.74
CA THR A 214 -16.89 -6.53 -2.78
C THR A 214 -17.70 -5.32 -3.23
N LYS A 215 -18.01 -4.38 -2.32
CA LYS A 215 -18.71 -3.12 -2.67
C LYS A 215 -17.73 -2.10 -3.28
N VAL A 216 -16.51 -2.06 -2.78
CA VAL A 216 -15.50 -1.07 -3.15
C VAL A 216 -14.90 -1.37 -4.51
N ALA A 217 -14.52 -2.61 -4.81
CA ALA A 217 -13.82 -2.99 -6.05
C ALA A 217 -14.48 -2.47 -7.36
N PRO A 218 -15.81 -2.61 -7.59
CA PRO A 218 -16.43 -2.05 -8.79
C PRO A 218 -16.41 -0.52 -8.84
N ARG A 219 -16.55 0.15 -7.68
CA ARG A 219 -16.46 1.60 -7.62
C ARG A 219 -15.03 2.09 -7.76
N TRP A 220 -14.06 1.34 -7.25
CA TRP A 220 -12.64 1.60 -7.42
C TRP A 220 -12.29 1.63 -8.90
N HIS A 221 -12.72 0.64 -9.66
CA HIS A 221 -12.53 0.63 -11.11
C HIS A 221 -13.17 1.87 -11.76
N HIS A 222 -14.47 2.10 -11.52
CA HIS A 222 -15.20 3.24 -12.07
C HIS A 222 -14.53 4.60 -11.77
N TYR A 223 -14.19 4.85 -10.50
CA TYR A 223 -13.58 6.12 -10.12
C TYR A 223 -12.16 6.28 -10.65
N SER A 224 -11.44 5.17 -10.90
CA SER A 224 -10.15 5.22 -11.59
C SER A 224 -10.33 5.79 -13.00
N GLU A 225 -11.38 5.39 -13.72
CA GLU A 225 -11.65 5.84 -15.10
C GLU A 225 -12.04 7.32 -15.14
N VAL A 226 -13.01 7.74 -14.31
CA VAL A 226 -13.52 9.12 -14.38
C VAL A 226 -12.52 10.15 -13.87
N VAL A 227 -11.69 9.81 -12.87
CA VAL A 227 -10.59 10.68 -12.41
C VAL A 227 -9.48 10.75 -13.46
N ARG A 228 -9.24 9.64 -14.17
CA ARG A 228 -8.27 9.58 -15.27
C ARG A 228 -8.68 10.48 -16.44
N ASP A 229 -9.97 10.56 -16.74
CA ASP A 229 -10.47 11.38 -17.86
C ASP A 229 -10.72 12.84 -17.49
N ASP A 230 -10.62 13.20 -16.22
CA ASP A 230 -10.84 14.56 -15.78
C ASP A 230 -9.72 15.51 -16.29
N PRO A 231 -10.07 16.51 -17.12
CA PRO A 231 -9.11 17.44 -17.71
C PRO A 231 -8.45 18.38 -16.68
N SER A 232 -8.96 18.45 -15.45
CA SER A 232 -8.41 19.24 -14.34
C SER A 232 -7.59 18.39 -13.37
N ALA A 233 -7.67 17.05 -13.45
CA ALA A 233 -7.01 16.15 -12.50
C ALA A 233 -5.48 16.28 -12.51
N TRP A 234 -4.87 16.77 -13.60
CA TRP A 234 -3.44 17.05 -13.66
C TRP A 234 -2.98 17.97 -12.50
N ASN A 235 -3.76 19.00 -12.16
CA ASN A 235 -3.38 19.93 -11.10
C ASN A 235 -3.99 19.57 -9.73
N GLU A 236 -5.09 18.81 -9.71
CA GLU A 236 -5.89 18.63 -8.49
C GLU A 236 -5.51 17.37 -7.70
N THR A 237 -4.84 16.41 -8.33
CA THR A 237 -4.46 15.12 -7.72
C THR A 237 -3.22 15.20 -6.83
N GLY A 238 -2.30 16.13 -7.09
CA GLY A 238 -0.99 16.12 -6.41
C GLY A 238 -0.01 15.11 -6.99
N ASP A 239 -0.29 14.62 -8.20
CA ASP A 239 0.61 13.77 -8.96
C ASP A 239 1.74 14.58 -9.61
N GLU A 240 2.98 14.25 -9.28
CA GLU A 240 4.16 14.88 -9.86
C GLU A 240 4.33 14.57 -11.35
N TYR A 241 3.75 13.48 -11.85
CA TYR A 241 3.82 13.08 -13.26
C TYR A 241 2.76 13.74 -14.15
N ALA A 242 1.79 14.42 -13.53
CA ALA A 242 0.71 15.12 -14.22
C ALA A 242 0.96 16.65 -14.23
N ASP A 243 2.11 17.05 -14.75
CA ASP A 243 2.67 18.40 -14.60
C ASP A 243 2.01 19.51 -15.42
N ARG A 244 1.09 19.18 -16.35
CA ARG A 244 0.51 20.14 -17.29
C ARG A 244 -0.87 19.71 -17.79
N PRO A 245 -1.69 20.64 -18.32
CA PRO A 245 -2.98 20.30 -18.93
C PRO A 245 -2.89 19.18 -19.97
N GLY A 246 -3.84 18.25 -19.91
CA GLY A 246 -3.89 17.08 -20.79
C GLY A 246 -2.93 15.93 -20.41
N ARG A 247 -2.01 16.13 -19.44
CA ARG A 247 -1.30 15.01 -18.82
C ARG A 247 -2.21 14.34 -17.81
N LYS A 248 -2.41 13.07 -18.06
CA LYS A 248 -3.39 12.22 -17.43
C LYS A 248 -2.69 11.62 -16.18
N PRO A 249 -3.21 11.73 -14.94
CA PRO A 249 -2.48 11.31 -13.73
C PRO A 249 -2.15 9.81 -13.67
N TRP A 250 -0.94 9.49 -13.19
CA TRP A 250 -0.49 8.15 -12.84
C TRP A 250 -1.16 7.61 -11.57
N ILE A 251 -1.53 8.47 -10.61
CA ILE A 251 -2.18 8.06 -9.35
C ILE A 251 -3.72 8.06 -9.43
N SER A 252 -4.32 8.09 -10.62
CA SER A 252 -5.78 8.04 -10.79
C SER A 252 -6.41 6.83 -10.12
N GLU A 253 -5.75 5.68 -10.14
CA GLU A 253 -6.18 4.46 -9.46
C GLU A 253 -6.28 4.62 -7.93
N MET A 254 -5.38 5.41 -7.32
CA MET A 254 -5.41 5.66 -5.88
C MET A 254 -6.64 6.50 -5.49
N TYR A 255 -7.01 7.47 -6.34
CA TYR A 255 -8.26 8.21 -6.17
C TYR A 255 -9.48 7.34 -6.46
N GLY A 256 -9.35 6.43 -7.43
CA GLY A 256 -10.31 5.36 -7.68
C GLY A 256 -10.65 4.63 -6.38
N TYR A 257 -9.63 4.15 -5.67
CA TYR A 257 -9.80 3.48 -4.39
C TYR A 257 -10.47 4.39 -3.36
N SER A 258 -9.92 5.58 -3.14
CA SER A 258 -10.37 6.52 -2.11
C SER A 258 -11.85 6.90 -2.29
N PHE A 259 -12.26 7.24 -3.51
CA PHE A 259 -13.64 7.59 -3.83
C PHE A 259 -14.56 6.36 -3.88
N GLY A 260 -14.06 5.22 -4.35
CA GLY A 260 -14.80 3.96 -4.32
C GLY A 260 -15.11 3.48 -2.90
N ALA A 261 -14.18 3.68 -1.97
CA ALA A 261 -14.35 3.41 -0.55
C ALA A 261 -15.39 4.35 0.09
N SER A 262 -15.23 5.66 -0.08
CA SER A 262 -16.10 6.64 0.57
C SER A 262 -17.55 6.55 0.10
N THR A 263 -17.78 6.31 -1.18
CA THR A 263 -19.11 6.11 -1.78
C THR A 263 -19.73 4.75 -1.41
N SER A 264 -18.92 3.80 -0.95
CA SER A 264 -19.36 2.53 -0.35
C SER A 264 -19.55 2.64 1.17
N ASN A 265 -19.37 3.83 1.75
CA ASN A 265 -19.35 4.07 3.20
C ASN A 265 -18.30 3.21 3.94
N VAL A 266 -17.12 3.08 3.34
CA VAL A 266 -15.93 2.46 3.93
C VAL A 266 -14.90 3.55 4.19
N TRP A 267 -14.48 3.68 5.44
CA TRP A 267 -13.55 4.71 5.92
C TRP A 267 -12.31 4.09 6.56
N HIS A 268 -11.29 4.89 6.87
CA HIS A 268 -9.99 4.33 7.29
C HIS A 268 -9.48 4.87 8.62
N HIS A 269 -8.87 3.96 9.39
CA HIS A 269 -7.83 4.30 10.34
C HIS A 269 -6.47 4.05 9.71
N VAL A 270 -5.50 4.90 10.05
CA VAL A 270 -4.21 4.94 9.37
C VAL A 270 -3.09 4.64 10.34
N ASP A 271 -2.22 3.73 9.91
CA ASP A 271 -0.93 3.49 10.51
C ASP A 271 0.16 4.24 9.75
N PHE A 272 0.65 5.32 10.36
CA PHE A 272 1.67 6.20 9.79
C PHE A 272 3.09 5.59 9.79
N ALA A 273 3.28 4.42 10.41
CA ALA A 273 4.58 3.74 10.48
C ALA A 273 4.56 2.32 9.89
N ALA A 274 3.43 1.83 9.38
CA ALA A 274 3.34 0.48 8.81
C ALA A 274 4.17 0.31 7.54
N MET A 275 4.24 1.31 6.68
CA MET A 275 4.98 1.25 5.41
C MET A 275 6.10 2.29 5.40
N LEU A 276 7.28 1.88 4.94
CA LEU A 276 8.44 2.74 4.80
C LEU A 276 9.10 2.53 3.44
N TYR A 277 9.48 3.62 2.77
CA TYR A 277 10.49 3.53 1.71
C TYR A 277 11.85 3.29 2.37
N PRO A 278 12.61 2.22 2.05
CA PRO A 278 13.78 1.84 2.82
C PRO A 278 14.86 2.92 3.02
N THR A 279 14.92 3.91 2.13
CA THR A 279 15.85 5.05 2.21
C THR A 279 15.38 6.18 3.12
N TYR A 280 14.16 6.10 3.64
CA TYR A 280 13.60 7.07 4.57
C TYR A 280 13.91 6.66 6.01
N ARG A 281 14.08 7.67 6.88
CA ARG A 281 14.35 7.44 8.29
C ARG A 281 13.13 6.79 8.98
N PRO A 282 13.26 5.60 9.57
CA PRO A 282 12.21 4.98 10.34
C PRO A 282 11.99 5.74 11.66
N ILE A 283 10.73 5.85 12.07
CA ILE A 283 10.32 6.34 13.40
C ILE A 283 9.91 5.21 14.35
N ASP A 284 9.78 3.99 13.81
CA ASP A 284 9.41 2.75 14.49
C ASP A 284 9.70 1.57 13.54
N LYS A 285 9.39 0.33 13.93
CA LYS A 285 9.47 -0.84 13.05
C LYS A 285 8.41 -0.77 11.94
N PRO A 286 8.80 -0.73 10.66
CA PRO A 286 7.86 -0.87 9.56
C PRO A 286 7.41 -2.32 9.40
N LEU A 287 6.12 -2.51 9.07
CA LEU A 287 5.56 -3.82 8.70
C LEU A 287 5.87 -4.15 7.23
N ILE A 288 5.97 -3.13 6.39
CA ILE A 288 6.19 -3.22 4.95
C ILE A 288 7.33 -2.30 4.55
N LEU A 289 8.24 -2.81 3.73
CA LEU A 289 9.15 -2.00 2.93
C LEU A 289 8.59 -1.83 1.51
N HIS A 290 8.31 -0.59 1.12
CA HIS A 290 7.91 -0.24 -0.25
C HIS A 290 9.13 0.27 -1.01
N TRP A 291 9.62 -0.53 -1.95
CA TRP A 291 10.93 -0.32 -2.55
C TRP A 291 10.75 0.19 -3.98
N GLY A 292 11.15 1.44 -4.20
CA GLY A 292 11.04 2.11 -5.49
C GLY A 292 11.96 3.32 -5.65
N ARG A 293 12.86 3.54 -4.69
CA ARG A 293 13.84 4.64 -4.71
C ARG A 293 15.24 4.09 -4.98
N LEU A 294 16.14 4.98 -5.40
CA LEU A 294 17.55 4.68 -5.54
C LEU A 294 18.13 4.37 -4.15
N VAL A 295 18.80 3.22 -4.02
CA VAL A 295 19.58 2.83 -2.84
C VAL A 295 21.05 3.05 -3.14
N GLU A 296 21.79 3.65 -2.22
CA GLU A 296 23.23 3.95 -2.37
C GLU A 296 24.02 3.54 -1.12
N PHE A 297 25.10 2.78 -1.31
CA PHE A 297 26.07 2.39 -0.28
C PHE A 297 27.48 2.57 -0.83
N GLY A 298 28.14 3.69 -0.54
CA GLY A 298 29.42 4.02 -1.17
C GLY A 298 29.28 4.05 -2.70
N SER A 299 29.99 3.18 -3.41
CA SER A 299 29.89 3.02 -4.87
C SER A 299 28.75 2.10 -5.32
N TYR A 300 28.16 1.31 -4.43
CA TYR A 300 27.03 0.44 -4.77
C TYR A 300 25.76 1.25 -4.93
N ARG A 301 25.08 1.12 -6.07
CA ARG A 301 23.84 1.81 -6.41
C ARG A 301 22.82 0.86 -6.99
N TRP A 302 21.59 0.87 -6.51
CA TRP A 302 20.56 -0.04 -7.00
C TRP A 302 19.20 0.64 -7.10
N GLN A 303 18.50 0.45 -8.23
CA GLN A 303 17.12 0.87 -8.42
C GLN A 303 16.38 -0.16 -9.27
N LYS A 304 15.21 -0.62 -8.81
CA LYS A 304 14.41 -1.64 -9.52
C LYS A 304 14.10 -1.29 -10.98
N HIS A 305 13.86 -0.02 -11.27
CA HIS A 305 13.40 0.41 -12.60
C HIS A 305 14.46 0.21 -13.68
N TRP A 306 15.72 -0.02 -13.31
CA TRP A 306 16.79 -0.37 -14.24
C TRP A 306 16.65 -1.78 -14.80
N PHE A 307 15.81 -2.64 -14.23
CA PHE A 307 15.69 -4.07 -14.58
C PHE A 307 14.33 -4.42 -15.22
N GLY A 308 13.59 -3.44 -15.72
CA GLY A 308 12.22 -3.61 -16.20
C GLY A 308 12.04 -4.46 -17.46
N GLN A 309 12.94 -4.33 -18.43
CA GLN A 309 12.70 -4.84 -19.79
C GLN A 309 13.58 -6.02 -20.21
N HIS A 310 14.75 -6.18 -19.58
CA HIS A 310 15.78 -7.14 -20.02
C HIS A 310 16.21 -8.16 -18.96
N PHE A 311 15.72 -8.03 -17.73
CA PHE A 311 16.16 -8.87 -16.62
C PHE A 311 15.24 -10.07 -16.43
N GLU A 312 15.76 -11.26 -16.72
CA GLU A 312 15.09 -12.55 -16.49
C GLU A 312 15.56 -13.16 -15.18
N ALA A 313 14.96 -12.74 -14.06
CA ALA A 313 15.38 -13.16 -12.71
C ALA A 313 15.41 -14.68 -12.51
N LEU A 314 14.61 -15.43 -13.26
CA LEU A 314 14.49 -16.88 -13.11
C LEU A 314 15.50 -17.67 -13.97
N LYS A 315 16.38 -16.97 -14.70
CA LYS A 315 17.45 -17.55 -15.51
C LYS A 315 18.52 -18.23 -14.63
N CYS A 316 18.80 -19.50 -14.91
CA CYS A 316 19.85 -20.28 -14.25
C CYS A 316 21.26 -19.78 -14.63
N PRO A 317 22.29 -20.09 -13.81
CA PRO A 317 23.68 -19.72 -14.14
C PRO A 317 24.15 -20.40 -15.44
N PRO A 318 25.14 -19.82 -16.15
CA PRO A 318 26.11 -18.84 -15.64
C PRO A 318 25.61 -17.40 -15.55
N TRP A 319 26.08 -16.68 -14.54
CA TRP A 319 25.76 -15.28 -14.25
C TRP A 319 27.04 -14.42 -14.31
N PRO A 320 27.56 -14.13 -15.52
CA PRO A 320 28.84 -13.45 -15.70
C PRO A 320 28.91 -12.05 -15.08
N HIS A 321 27.75 -11.45 -14.78
CA HIS A 321 27.66 -10.14 -14.13
C HIS A 321 27.89 -10.17 -12.62
N MET A 322 28.00 -11.32 -11.97
CA MET A 322 28.18 -11.39 -10.50
C MET A 322 29.50 -10.79 -10.01
N SER A 323 30.47 -10.59 -10.91
CA SER A 323 31.73 -9.88 -10.64
C SER A 323 31.69 -8.38 -10.95
N ILE A 324 30.57 -7.87 -11.48
CA ILE A 324 30.42 -6.45 -11.82
C ILE A 324 30.07 -5.66 -10.57
N GLU A 325 30.72 -4.50 -10.40
CA GLU A 325 30.32 -3.52 -9.42
C GLU A 325 29.02 -2.82 -9.88
N MET A 326 27.97 -2.98 -9.10
CA MET A 326 26.66 -2.38 -9.38
C MET A 326 26.69 -0.92 -8.94
N ASN A 327 27.11 -0.01 -9.83
CA ASN A 327 27.37 1.41 -9.53
C ASN A 327 26.50 2.40 -10.30
N GLY A 328 25.45 1.92 -10.98
CA GLY A 328 24.57 2.78 -11.76
C GLY A 328 23.75 2.03 -12.80
N GLN A 329 22.98 2.80 -13.57
CA GLN A 329 22.12 2.28 -14.62
C GLN A 329 22.91 1.62 -15.75
N GLU A 330 24.11 2.13 -16.07
CA GLU A 330 24.99 1.53 -17.08
C GLU A 330 25.43 0.11 -16.68
N ALA A 331 25.80 -0.10 -15.41
CA ALA A 331 26.16 -1.42 -14.89
C ALA A 331 24.94 -2.37 -14.89
N ALA A 332 23.75 -1.87 -14.57
CA ALA A 332 22.52 -2.64 -14.59
C ALA A 332 22.14 -3.19 -15.98
N ALA A 333 22.58 -2.56 -17.07
CA ALA A 333 22.38 -3.06 -18.43
C ALA A 333 23.10 -4.40 -18.69
N ALA A 334 24.19 -4.69 -17.97
CA ALA A 334 24.91 -5.96 -18.07
C ALA A 334 24.26 -7.10 -17.26
N VAL A 335 23.33 -6.78 -16.36
CA VAL A 335 22.64 -7.75 -15.50
C VAL A 335 21.38 -8.23 -16.22
N THR A 336 21.46 -9.41 -16.84
CA THR A 336 20.39 -9.93 -17.71
C THR A 336 19.50 -10.98 -17.05
N GLY A 337 19.84 -11.47 -15.86
CA GLY A 337 19.00 -12.45 -15.16
C GLY A 337 19.67 -13.09 -13.96
N GLY A 338 18.95 -13.99 -13.29
CA GLY A 338 19.43 -14.64 -12.07
C GLY A 338 19.45 -13.72 -10.85
N LEU A 339 20.56 -13.70 -10.12
CA LEU A 339 20.73 -12.85 -8.95
C LEU A 339 21.16 -11.43 -9.31
N PHE A 340 20.80 -10.47 -8.45
CA PHE A 340 21.41 -9.15 -8.47
C PHE A 340 22.82 -9.21 -7.89
N PRO A 341 23.79 -8.42 -8.39
CA PRO A 341 25.09 -8.29 -7.76
C PRO A 341 24.96 -7.99 -6.28
N HIS A 342 25.75 -8.72 -5.48
CA HIS A 342 25.63 -8.66 -4.03
C HIS A 342 25.90 -7.26 -3.50
N PRO A 343 25.06 -6.74 -2.59
CA PRO A 343 25.34 -5.50 -1.90
C PRO A 343 26.49 -5.70 -0.88
N PRO A 344 27.02 -4.61 -0.29
CA PRO A 344 27.98 -4.70 0.81
C PRO A 344 27.43 -5.44 2.03
N GLY A 345 28.33 -5.82 2.94
CA GLY A 345 27.96 -6.43 4.21
C GLY A 345 27.43 -5.43 5.23
N PRO A 346 26.59 -5.84 6.20
CA PRO A 346 26.00 -4.92 7.19
C PRO A 346 27.04 -4.26 8.11
N SER A 347 28.21 -4.88 8.29
CA SER A 347 29.30 -4.34 9.12
C SER A 347 29.91 -3.05 8.55
N GLU A 348 29.70 -2.76 7.26
CA GLU A 348 30.12 -1.47 6.69
C GLU A 348 29.44 -0.28 7.37
N PHE A 349 28.30 -0.50 8.02
CA PHE A 349 27.50 0.54 8.68
C PHE A 349 27.72 0.61 10.20
N ASP A 350 28.64 -0.19 10.77
CA ASP A 350 28.85 -0.27 12.23
C ASP A 350 29.35 1.04 12.86
N HIS A 351 29.94 1.91 12.04
CA HIS A 351 30.43 3.22 12.45
C HIS A 351 29.32 4.28 12.54
N LEU A 352 28.13 4.00 12.01
CA LEU A 352 27.03 4.95 11.96
C LEU A 352 26.21 4.96 13.26
N PRO A 353 25.60 6.11 13.64
CA PRO A 353 24.63 6.17 14.73
C PRO A 353 23.44 5.21 14.50
N ALA A 354 22.83 4.68 15.57
CA ALA A 354 21.80 3.64 15.45
C ALA A 354 20.64 3.95 14.48
N ALA A 355 20.10 5.18 14.49
CA ALA A 355 19.00 5.54 13.59
C ALA A 355 19.41 5.56 12.11
N GLU A 356 20.63 6.01 11.82
CA GLU A 356 21.18 6.04 10.47
C GLU A 356 21.56 4.64 10.01
N ARG A 357 22.27 3.88 10.87
CA ARG A 357 22.58 2.47 10.68
C ARG A 357 21.32 1.66 10.40
N TYR A 358 20.23 1.87 11.14
CA TYR A 358 18.97 1.17 10.93
C TYR A 358 18.37 1.48 9.55
N THR A 359 18.44 2.75 9.11
CA THR A 359 17.99 3.15 7.76
C THR A 359 18.78 2.42 6.66
N HIS A 360 20.11 2.37 6.77
CA HIS A 360 20.96 1.64 5.83
C HIS A 360 20.69 0.13 5.84
N LEU A 361 20.51 -0.45 7.02
CA LEU A 361 20.21 -1.88 7.16
C LEU A 361 18.84 -2.24 6.57
N LEU A 362 17.81 -1.40 6.72
CA LEU A 362 16.51 -1.61 6.07
C LEU A 362 16.63 -1.52 4.55
N SER A 363 17.39 -0.56 4.03
CA SER A 363 17.72 -0.48 2.60
C SER A 363 18.46 -1.73 2.11
N LEU A 364 19.48 -2.18 2.86
CA LEU A 364 20.27 -3.36 2.54
C LEU A 364 19.41 -4.62 2.51
N SER A 365 18.50 -4.74 3.48
CA SER A 365 17.59 -5.87 3.63
C SER A 365 16.70 -6.11 2.41
N THR A 366 16.42 -5.03 1.65
CA THR A 366 15.63 -5.13 0.41
C THR A 366 16.33 -6.04 -0.59
N ILE A 367 17.60 -5.74 -0.92
CA ILE A 367 18.36 -6.49 -1.92
C ILE A 367 18.75 -7.88 -1.41
N THR A 368 19.15 -8.00 -0.14
CA THR A 368 19.56 -9.30 0.42
C THR A 368 18.39 -10.29 0.49
N THR A 369 17.19 -9.84 0.85
CA THR A 369 15.97 -10.67 0.86
C THR A 369 15.59 -11.14 -0.55
N ILE A 370 15.69 -10.27 -1.57
CA ILE A 370 15.38 -10.66 -2.97
C ILE A 370 16.34 -11.74 -3.45
N ASN A 371 17.65 -11.54 -3.23
CA ASN A 371 18.64 -12.52 -3.65
C ASN A 371 18.49 -13.84 -2.90
N ALA A 372 18.16 -13.81 -1.61
CA ALA A 372 17.85 -15.03 -0.85
C ALA A 372 16.62 -15.76 -1.39
N ALA A 373 15.55 -15.03 -1.73
CA ALA A 373 14.33 -15.56 -2.31
C ALA A 373 14.57 -16.22 -3.69
N LEU A 374 15.30 -15.53 -4.57
CA LEU A 374 15.70 -16.07 -5.87
C LEU A 374 16.58 -17.31 -5.70
N CYS A 375 17.50 -17.30 -4.74
CA CYS A 375 18.37 -18.43 -4.46
C CYS A 375 17.64 -19.68 -4.01
N GLU A 376 16.62 -19.57 -3.16
CA GLU A 376 15.79 -20.73 -2.81
C GLU A 376 15.18 -21.36 -4.06
N ARG A 377 14.68 -20.54 -4.98
CA ARG A 377 14.11 -21.03 -6.22
C ARG A 377 15.16 -21.63 -7.15
N HIS A 378 16.31 -20.99 -7.33
CA HIS A 378 17.37 -21.49 -8.21
C HIS A 378 17.96 -22.81 -7.71
N LEU A 379 18.15 -22.98 -6.40
CA LEU A 379 18.67 -24.22 -5.83
C LEU A 379 17.76 -25.44 -6.10
N VAL A 380 16.47 -25.22 -6.32
CA VAL A 380 15.50 -26.27 -6.65
C VAL A 380 15.39 -26.49 -8.16
N ASN A 381 15.43 -25.42 -8.95
CA ASN A 381 15.02 -25.46 -10.36
C ASN A 381 16.18 -25.43 -11.36
N CYS A 382 17.40 -25.13 -10.92
CA CYS A 382 18.57 -25.05 -11.79
C CYS A 382 19.46 -26.29 -11.67
N PRO A 383 20.18 -26.68 -12.75
CA PRO A 383 21.23 -27.67 -12.65
C PRO A 383 22.27 -27.27 -11.58
N PRO A 384 22.71 -28.19 -10.70
CA PRO A 384 23.74 -27.90 -9.73
C PRO A 384 25.03 -27.42 -10.41
N SER A 385 25.59 -26.33 -9.91
CA SER A 385 26.90 -25.81 -10.33
C SER A 385 27.63 -25.20 -9.13
N GLU A 386 28.95 -25.10 -9.22
CA GLU A 386 29.77 -24.44 -8.20
C GLU A 386 29.37 -22.97 -8.03
N GLU A 387 29.14 -22.26 -9.15
CA GLU A 387 28.67 -20.87 -9.15
C GLU A 387 27.33 -20.74 -8.41
N LEU A 388 26.36 -21.62 -8.68
CA LEU A 388 25.06 -21.60 -8.01
C LEU A 388 25.22 -21.74 -6.49
N GLN A 389 26.01 -22.72 -6.05
CA GLN A 389 26.24 -22.97 -4.63
C GLN A 389 26.96 -21.81 -3.96
N GLN A 390 27.98 -21.25 -4.60
CA GLN A 390 28.78 -20.15 -4.06
C GLN A 390 27.94 -18.87 -3.93
N GLN A 391 27.29 -18.43 -5.01
CA GLN A 391 26.52 -17.19 -5.00
C GLN A 391 25.30 -17.29 -4.06
N CYS A 392 24.65 -18.46 -3.99
CA CYS A 392 23.52 -18.62 -3.07
C CYS A 392 23.92 -18.81 -1.61
N SER A 393 25.09 -19.38 -1.33
CA SER A 393 25.63 -19.36 0.04
C SER A 393 25.92 -17.93 0.49
N LYS A 394 26.50 -17.11 -0.39
CA LYS A 394 26.77 -15.69 -0.13
C LYS A 394 25.49 -14.88 0.04
N ALA A 395 24.48 -15.04 -0.83
CA ALA A 395 23.18 -14.37 -0.71
C ALA A 395 22.52 -14.63 0.65
N LYS A 396 22.43 -15.92 1.03
CA LYS A 396 21.81 -16.33 2.29
C LYS A 396 22.61 -15.88 3.51
N GLN A 397 23.94 -15.81 3.42
CA GLN A 397 24.77 -15.29 4.51
C GLN A 397 24.54 -13.79 4.69
N LEU A 398 24.56 -13.01 3.62
CA LEU A 398 24.30 -11.57 3.67
C LEU A 398 22.92 -11.25 4.24
N GLU A 399 21.89 -12.01 3.87
CA GLU A 399 20.57 -11.87 4.46
C GLU A 399 20.59 -12.11 5.98
N ARG A 400 21.15 -13.25 6.43
CA ARG A 400 21.24 -13.58 7.86
C ARG A 400 21.98 -12.51 8.66
N ASP A 401 23.11 -12.03 8.15
CA ASP A 401 23.91 -11.02 8.81
C ASP A 401 23.15 -9.69 8.89
N THR A 402 22.44 -9.32 7.80
CA THR A 402 21.61 -8.12 7.76
C THR A 402 20.46 -8.19 8.76
N ASP A 403 19.76 -9.33 8.81
CA ASP A 403 18.66 -9.54 9.75
C ASP A 403 19.15 -9.54 11.20
N ALA A 404 20.31 -10.13 11.48
CA ALA A 404 20.90 -10.13 12.82
C ALA A 404 21.28 -8.70 13.26
N ALA A 405 21.87 -7.90 12.35
CA ALA A 405 22.20 -6.50 12.62
C ALA A 405 20.93 -5.66 12.87
N ILE A 406 19.86 -5.90 12.10
CA ILE A 406 18.55 -5.26 12.32
C ILE A 406 17.97 -5.66 13.69
N ALA A 407 17.91 -6.96 13.98
CA ALA A 407 17.35 -7.47 15.23
C ALA A 407 18.08 -6.94 16.47
N ALA A 408 19.40 -6.74 16.37
CA ALA A 408 20.19 -6.13 17.44
C ALA A 408 19.76 -4.68 17.73
N LEU A 409 19.42 -3.89 16.71
CA LEU A 409 18.91 -2.53 16.89
C LEU A 409 17.46 -2.53 17.36
N GLU A 410 16.61 -3.40 16.80
CA GLU A 410 15.18 -3.51 17.17
C GLU A 410 14.96 -4.02 18.60
N SER A 411 15.95 -4.69 19.20
CA SER A 411 15.92 -5.15 20.58
C SER A 411 16.66 -4.22 21.56
N SER A 412 17.32 -3.17 21.06
CA SER A 412 18.09 -2.24 21.89
C SER A 412 17.18 -1.41 22.79
N THR A 413 17.54 -1.35 24.08
CA THR A 413 16.87 -0.50 25.09
C THR A 413 17.70 0.72 25.47
N THR A 414 18.97 0.74 25.10
CA THR A 414 19.89 1.87 25.38
C THR A 414 19.77 2.99 24.35
N GLU A 415 19.42 2.63 23.11
CA GLU A 415 19.20 3.56 22.01
C GLU A 415 17.85 3.26 21.35
N PRO A 416 16.73 3.59 22.02
CA PRO A 416 15.40 3.28 21.51
C PRO A 416 15.12 4.04 20.20
N LEU A 417 14.68 3.31 19.19
CA LEU A 417 14.35 3.87 17.87
C LEU A 417 12.99 4.59 17.86
N CYS A 418 12.03 4.12 18.67
CA CYS A 418 10.71 4.73 18.80
C CYS A 418 10.60 5.49 20.12
N VAL A 419 10.61 6.81 20.03
CA VAL A 419 10.51 7.75 21.16
C VAL A 419 9.65 8.94 20.78
N ASP A 420 9.13 9.65 21.77
CA ASP A 420 8.45 10.92 21.52
C ASP A 420 9.43 11.99 21.03
N GLY A 421 9.07 12.67 19.95
CA GLY A 421 9.82 13.80 19.40
C GLY A 421 9.48 15.15 20.06
N LYS A 422 8.47 15.19 20.93
CA LYS A 422 8.09 16.36 21.75
C LYS A 422 8.33 16.06 23.23
N SER A 423 8.27 17.10 24.08
CA SER A 423 8.55 16.90 25.50
C SER A 423 7.51 15.97 26.14
N ALA A 424 7.94 15.17 27.12
CA ALA A 424 7.06 14.25 27.84
C ALA A 424 5.83 14.96 28.46
N THR A 425 6.00 16.21 28.90
CA THR A 425 4.91 17.03 29.42
C THR A 425 3.90 17.40 28.34
N GLU A 426 4.36 17.84 27.17
CA GLU A 426 3.47 18.20 26.06
C GLU A 426 2.71 16.98 25.54
N CYS A 427 3.42 15.88 25.27
CA CYS A 427 2.79 14.65 24.79
C CYS A 427 1.77 14.11 25.79
N ALA A 428 2.11 14.06 27.09
CA ALA A 428 1.17 13.62 28.12
C ALA A 428 -0.08 14.50 28.19
N ASP A 429 0.07 15.82 28.08
CA ASP A 429 -1.07 16.74 28.15
C ASP A 429 -1.96 16.67 26.90
N TRP A 430 -1.38 16.51 25.71
CA TRP A 430 -2.14 16.26 24.49
C TRP A 430 -2.84 14.91 24.50
N ALA A 431 -2.19 13.85 24.99
CA ALA A 431 -2.78 12.53 25.14
C ALA A 431 -3.96 12.53 26.12
N LYS A 432 -3.85 13.19 27.28
CA LYS A 432 -4.97 13.37 28.23
C LYS A 432 -6.18 14.07 27.61
N ARG A 433 -5.95 14.94 26.62
CA ARG A 433 -7.01 15.63 25.86
C ARG A 433 -7.60 14.77 24.73
N GLY A 434 -7.13 13.54 24.56
CA GLY A 434 -7.57 12.61 23.52
C GLY A 434 -6.99 12.90 22.14
N LEU A 435 -5.91 13.69 22.04
CA LEU A 435 -5.36 14.08 20.73
C LEU A 435 -4.73 12.93 19.98
N CYS A 436 -4.27 11.85 20.64
CA CYS A 436 -3.81 10.63 19.96
C CYS A 436 -4.83 10.18 18.90
N TRP A 437 -6.12 10.41 19.15
CA TRP A 437 -7.20 9.93 18.31
C TRP A 437 -7.91 11.05 17.55
N GLN A 438 -7.93 12.27 18.08
CA GLN A 438 -8.53 13.42 17.39
C GLN A 438 -7.61 14.06 16.36
N ASP A 439 -6.30 13.87 16.51
CA ASP A 439 -5.25 14.35 15.61
C ASP A 439 -4.12 13.30 15.46
N PRO A 440 -4.45 12.12 14.88
CA PRO A 440 -3.54 11.00 14.84
C PRO A 440 -2.30 11.28 13.99
N ARG A 441 -2.41 12.11 12.94
CA ARG A 441 -1.26 12.48 12.11
C ARG A 441 -0.17 13.17 12.92
N PHE A 442 -0.54 14.14 13.75
CA PHE A 442 0.43 14.83 14.61
C PHE A 442 0.91 13.91 15.72
N MET A 443 -0.01 13.29 16.45
CA MET A 443 0.32 12.56 17.67
C MET A 443 1.06 11.25 17.39
N HIS A 444 0.72 10.51 16.33
CA HIS A 444 1.41 9.25 16.00
C HIS A 444 2.83 9.46 15.45
N TYR A 445 3.14 10.69 15.01
CA TYR A 445 4.48 11.06 14.55
C TYR A 445 5.33 11.64 15.69
N TYR A 446 4.78 12.59 16.46
CA TYR A 446 5.54 13.33 17.47
C TYR A 446 5.44 12.75 18.89
N CYS A 447 4.39 11.99 19.19
CA CYS A 447 4.07 11.49 20.52
C CYS A 447 3.69 9.99 20.48
N ARG A 448 4.35 9.23 19.59
CA ARG A 448 4.02 7.83 19.30
C ARG A 448 4.15 6.94 20.52
N GLU A 449 5.18 7.16 21.32
CA GLU A 449 5.42 6.42 22.55
C GLU A 449 4.35 6.74 23.58
N THR A 450 4.04 8.02 23.80
CA THR A 450 2.96 8.42 24.72
C THR A 450 1.59 7.86 24.27
N CYS A 451 1.33 7.75 22.96
CA CYS A 451 0.11 7.12 22.45
C CYS A 451 0.13 5.58 22.53
N GLY A 452 1.23 4.98 22.99
CA GLY A 452 1.38 3.54 23.14
C GLY A 452 1.53 2.79 21.82
N LEU A 453 1.97 3.46 20.75
CA LEU A 453 1.98 2.93 19.37
C LEU A 453 3.34 2.38 18.91
N CYS A 454 4.37 2.45 19.74
CA CYS A 454 5.71 1.97 19.41
C CYS A 454 5.77 0.44 19.36
N ARG A 455 6.20 -0.14 18.23
CA ARG A 455 6.51 -1.58 18.12
C ARG A 455 7.87 -1.94 18.69
N LEU A 456 8.76 -0.96 18.78
CA LEU A 456 10.11 -1.12 19.33
C LEU A 456 10.19 -0.66 20.80
N PRO A 457 10.96 -1.38 21.64
CA PRO A 457 11.64 -2.65 21.34
C PRO A 457 10.64 -3.80 21.08
N ALA A 458 11.06 -4.80 20.30
CA ALA A 458 10.20 -5.89 19.87
C ALA A 458 9.42 -6.56 21.02
N GLY A 459 8.14 -6.87 20.79
CA GLY A 459 7.24 -7.44 21.80
C GLY A 459 6.49 -6.40 22.66
N ARG A 460 6.64 -5.10 22.37
CA ARG A 460 5.89 -4.04 23.04
C ARG A 460 4.39 -4.17 22.77
N PRO A 461 3.54 -4.36 23.80
CA PRO A 461 2.10 -4.51 23.60
C PRO A 461 1.50 -3.20 23.10
N GLN A 462 0.64 -3.31 22.09
CA GLN A 462 -0.08 -2.19 21.49
C GLN A 462 -1.53 -2.16 21.98
N PRO A 463 -2.09 -0.97 22.28
CA PRO A 463 -3.48 -0.86 22.66
C PRO A 463 -4.39 -1.31 21.51
N THR A 464 -5.50 -1.94 21.88
CA THR A 464 -6.66 -2.16 21.01
C THR A 464 -7.45 -0.87 20.86
N PHE A 465 -7.77 -0.49 19.63
CA PHE A 465 -8.59 0.71 19.39
C PHE A 465 -10.08 0.36 19.52
N SER A 466 -10.88 1.22 20.18
CA SER A 466 -12.34 1.24 20.01
C SER A 466 -12.83 2.44 19.20
N TRP A 467 -13.97 2.22 18.55
CA TRP A 467 -14.71 3.16 17.70
C TRP A 467 -15.02 4.53 18.32
N ASP A 468 -14.99 4.65 19.64
CA ASP A 468 -15.25 5.89 20.38
C ASP A 468 -13.98 6.73 20.62
N GLY A 469 -12.84 6.35 20.03
CA GLY A 469 -11.58 7.07 20.18
C GLY A 469 -11.02 6.94 21.60
N LYS A 470 -11.31 5.82 22.27
CA LYS A 470 -10.73 5.48 23.56
C LYS A 470 -9.90 4.19 23.41
N PRO A 471 -8.86 4.00 24.24
CA PRO A 471 -8.24 2.70 24.36
C PRO A 471 -9.28 1.73 24.91
N VAL A 472 -9.43 0.55 24.30
CA VAL A 472 -10.10 -0.54 25.02
C VAL A 472 -9.15 -0.96 26.12
N THR A 473 -9.57 -0.77 27.38
CA THR A 473 -8.85 -1.37 28.50
C THR A 473 -9.18 -2.87 28.49
N ASP A 474 -8.53 -3.61 27.61
CA ASP A 474 -8.30 -5.02 27.85
C ASP A 474 -7.57 -5.07 29.20
N GLY A 475 -8.00 -5.91 30.14
CA GLY A 475 -7.56 -5.88 31.56
C GLY A 475 -6.06 -6.11 31.84
N PHE A 476 -5.18 -5.88 30.87
CA PHE A 476 -3.73 -5.92 30.95
C PHE A 476 -3.15 -4.52 30.62
N GLY A 477 -3.18 -3.61 31.59
CA GLY A 477 -2.69 -2.24 31.36
C GLY A 477 -2.55 -1.34 32.58
N GLN A 478 -2.65 -1.86 33.81
CA GLN A 478 -2.20 -1.14 34.99
C GLN A 478 -0.76 -1.57 35.29
N GLY A 479 0.22 -0.90 34.68
CA GLY A 479 1.63 -1.22 34.91
C GLY A 479 2.68 -0.27 34.35
N ALA A 480 2.31 0.71 33.51
CA ALA A 480 3.29 1.64 32.93
C ALA A 480 3.00 3.12 33.24
N ALA A 481 2.23 3.39 34.29
CA ALA A 481 2.12 4.72 34.89
C ALA A 481 2.48 4.60 36.38
N GLY A 482 3.77 4.74 36.68
CA GLY A 482 4.26 4.93 38.05
C GLY A 482 5.26 3.88 38.53
N ALA A 483 6.54 4.15 38.28
CA ALA A 483 7.62 3.68 39.14
C ALA A 483 8.87 4.56 38.95
N ASN A 484 8.90 5.68 39.69
CA ASN A 484 10.10 6.17 40.36
C ASN A 484 9.67 7.13 41.47
N GLY A 485 9.79 6.65 42.73
CA GLY A 485 9.64 7.46 43.95
C GLY A 485 10.72 8.53 44.05
N THR A 486 10.74 9.48 44.99
CA THR A 486 10.01 9.67 46.25
C THR A 486 10.45 11.06 46.72
N VAL A 487 9.54 11.97 47.07
CA VAL A 487 9.72 12.89 48.22
C VAL A 487 8.35 13.17 48.81
N GLN A 488 8.18 12.77 50.06
CA GLN A 488 7.04 13.09 50.93
C GLN A 488 6.95 14.60 51.15
N HIS A 489 5.74 15.16 51.15
CA HIS A 489 5.29 16.01 52.26
C HIS A 489 3.77 16.02 52.34
N SER A 490 3.29 15.57 53.49
CA SER A 490 1.93 15.67 54.00
C SER A 490 1.52 17.13 54.22
N ILE A 491 0.34 17.54 53.73
CA ILE A 491 -0.53 18.47 54.48
C ILE A 491 -1.99 18.07 54.21
N ALA A 492 -2.71 17.78 55.30
CA ALA A 492 -4.15 17.57 55.34
C ALA A 492 -4.91 18.91 55.21
N GLY A 493 -6.06 18.91 54.54
CA GLY A 493 -6.94 20.08 54.48
C GLY A 493 -8.28 19.75 53.83
N ALA A 494 -9.34 19.81 54.62
CA ALA A 494 -10.70 19.42 54.30
C ALA A 494 -11.44 20.41 53.38
N ALA A 495 -12.48 19.87 52.71
CA ALA A 495 -13.78 20.47 52.37
C ALA A 495 -13.87 21.94 51.93
N HIS A 496 -14.39 22.19 50.72
CA HIS A 496 -15.74 22.72 50.49
C HIS A 496 -15.96 23.01 49.00
N GLY A 497 -17.19 22.79 48.54
CA GLY A 497 -17.61 23.06 47.17
C GLY A 497 -17.79 24.54 46.86
N ALA A 498 -17.70 24.89 45.58
CA ALA A 498 -18.39 26.03 44.99
C ALA A 498 -18.57 25.79 43.50
N ARG A 499 -19.82 25.86 43.05
CA ARG A 499 -20.18 26.03 41.64
C ARG A 499 -19.73 27.42 41.22
N HIS A 500 -19.03 27.53 40.10
CA HIS A 500 -18.90 28.78 39.38
C HIS A 500 -19.30 28.59 37.92
N HIS A 501 -20.43 29.21 37.57
CA HIS A 501 -20.72 29.61 36.20
C HIS A 501 -19.69 30.65 35.77
N HIS A 502 -19.01 30.43 34.67
CA HIS A 502 -18.42 31.50 33.89
C HIS A 502 -18.67 31.28 32.39
N SER A 503 -19.51 32.16 31.85
CA SER A 503 -19.61 32.51 30.44
C SER A 503 -18.27 33.09 29.97
N GLY A 504 -17.63 32.43 29.00
CA GLY A 504 -16.35 32.85 28.43
C GLY A 504 -16.31 32.60 26.93
N ARG A 505 -16.70 33.64 26.18
CA ARG A 505 -16.55 33.89 24.75
C ARG A 505 -15.39 33.12 24.09
N ALA A 506 -15.71 32.12 23.27
CA ALA A 506 -14.76 31.44 22.40
C ALA A 506 -14.24 32.42 21.34
N ARG A 507 -12.98 32.84 21.44
CA ARG A 507 -12.24 33.44 20.33
C ARG A 507 -11.66 32.28 19.52
N GLY A 508 -12.09 32.20 18.26
CA GLY A 508 -11.50 31.29 17.28
C GLY A 508 -10.02 31.60 17.11
N PHE A 509 -9.19 30.60 17.39
CA PHE A 509 -7.80 30.59 16.94
C PHE A 509 -7.82 30.16 15.47
N VAL A 510 -7.64 31.12 14.58
CA VAL A 510 -7.33 30.89 13.17
C VAL A 510 -5.82 30.67 13.11
N SER A 511 -5.36 29.42 13.04
CA SER A 511 -3.96 29.10 12.78
C SER A 511 -3.74 29.02 11.27
N ASN A 512 -3.41 30.16 10.66
CA ASN A 512 -2.81 30.23 9.34
C ASN A 512 -1.32 29.89 9.47
N GLU A 513 -0.97 28.60 9.53
CA GLU A 513 0.42 28.13 9.45
C GLU A 513 0.44 26.61 9.20
N TRP A 514 -0.11 26.16 8.06
CA TRP A 514 -0.07 24.74 7.69
C TRP A 514 0.04 24.57 6.17
N HIS A 515 1.18 24.98 5.61
CA HIS A 515 1.61 24.68 4.23
C HIS A 515 3.14 24.58 4.17
N ALA A 516 3.77 23.71 4.96
CA ALA A 516 5.19 23.35 4.79
C ALA A 516 5.59 22.17 5.67
N VAL A 517 5.13 20.95 5.35
CA VAL A 517 5.87 19.74 5.75
C VAL A 517 5.69 18.73 4.61
N HIS A 518 6.80 18.43 3.94
CA HIS A 518 6.96 17.76 2.64
C HIS A 518 7.08 18.69 1.41
N ALA A 519 7.91 19.71 1.54
CA ALA A 519 8.93 20.04 0.57
C ALA A 519 10.20 20.34 1.40
N GLU A 520 11.40 20.12 0.86
CA GLU A 520 12.71 20.21 1.55
C GLU A 520 13.20 18.90 2.20
N GLY A 521 13.57 17.94 1.34
CA GLY A 521 14.86 17.29 1.50
C GLY A 521 15.88 18.09 0.71
N GLY A 522 16.63 18.94 1.39
CA GLY A 522 17.73 19.74 0.84
C GLY A 522 18.93 19.62 1.77
N ASP A 523 20.10 19.41 1.17
CA ASP A 523 21.38 19.10 1.81
C ASP A 523 21.72 20.01 2.99
N VAL A 524 22.06 19.42 4.13
CA VAL A 524 22.78 20.11 5.21
C VAL A 524 24.26 19.78 5.07
N VAL A 525 24.97 20.62 4.33
CA VAL A 525 26.42 20.74 4.45
C VAL A 525 26.71 21.44 5.77
N SER A 526 27.44 20.75 6.65
CA SER A 526 27.95 21.28 7.90
C SER A 526 28.95 22.41 7.65
N SER A 527 28.66 23.63 8.11
CA SER A 527 29.69 24.67 8.28
C SER A 527 30.11 24.71 9.74
N SER A 528 31.31 24.21 10.02
CA SER A 528 32.06 24.48 11.24
C SER A 528 32.56 25.93 11.25
N GLU A 529 32.44 26.59 12.39
CA GLU A 529 33.02 27.89 12.68
C GLU A 529 34.55 27.84 12.62
N GLU A 530 35.17 28.77 11.90
CA GLU A 530 36.52 29.27 12.20
C GLU A 530 36.76 30.63 11.52
N GLY A 531 37.23 31.62 12.30
CA GLY A 531 38.30 32.51 11.83
C GLY A 531 37.93 33.86 11.20
N VAL A 532 37.87 34.88 12.05
CA VAL A 532 38.03 36.32 11.77
C VAL A 532 39.29 36.62 10.91
N ALA A 533 39.17 37.44 9.84
CA ALA A 533 40.03 38.62 9.54
C ALA A 533 40.00 39.11 8.06
N ALA A 534 40.20 40.43 7.90
CA ALA A 534 40.63 41.21 6.71
C ALA A 534 39.54 41.60 5.68
N GLN A 535 38.92 42.78 5.73
CA GLN A 535 39.38 44.13 5.30
C GLN A 535 39.74 44.31 3.80
N ARG A 536 38.85 45.09 3.14
CA ARG A 536 39.08 46.21 2.20
C ARG A 536 39.52 45.97 0.73
N THR A 537 38.89 46.81 -0.12
CA THR A 537 39.25 47.29 -1.47
C THR A 537 38.84 46.34 -2.61
N VAL A 538 38.11 46.70 -3.67
CA VAL A 538 38.10 47.92 -4.50
C VAL A 538 36.71 48.14 -5.16
N LEU A 539 36.34 49.41 -5.27
CA LEU A 539 35.21 50.02 -5.97
C LEU A 539 35.47 50.18 -7.49
N LEU A 540 34.39 50.16 -8.29
CA LEU A 540 34.23 50.75 -9.65
C LEU A 540 34.98 49.99 -10.77
N VAL A 541 34.34 49.57 -11.87
CA VAL A 541 33.87 50.41 -12.98
C VAL A 541 32.69 49.75 -13.69
N GLY A 542 31.62 50.52 -13.93
CA GLY A 542 30.57 50.20 -14.89
C GLY A 542 30.75 50.97 -16.20
N ALA A 543 29.96 50.54 -17.21
CA ALA A 543 29.66 51.16 -18.49
C ALA A 543 30.64 50.91 -19.66
N PHE A 544 30.22 50.06 -20.61
CA PHE A 544 30.32 50.14 -22.07
C PHE A 544 29.77 48.79 -22.60
N GLY A 545 28.79 48.67 -23.50
CA GLY A 545 27.97 49.60 -24.25
C GLY A 545 27.00 48.75 -25.08
N TRP A 546 25.78 49.24 -25.24
CA TRP A 546 24.89 48.82 -26.30
C TRP A 546 25.55 49.04 -27.66
N SER A 547 25.41 48.07 -28.57
CA SER A 547 25.38 48.16 -30.05
C SER A 547 26.11 46.97 -30.67
N ILE A 548 25.38 46.05 -31.28
CA ILE A 548 25.67 45.43 -32.59
C ILE A 548 24.38 44.70 -33.01
N LEU A 549 23.53 45.46 -33.68
CA LEU A 549 22.66 45.03 -34.77
C LEU A 549 22.93 46.04 -35.89
N LEU A 550 23.17 45.52 -37.10
CA LEU A 550 23.21 46.24 -38.38
C LEU A 550 24.49 46.99 -38.78
N PHE A 551 25.38 46.27 -39.44
CA PHE A 551 26.03 46.60 -40.73
C PHE A 551 26.62 45.24 -41.19
N VAL A 552 26.23 44.60 -42.28
CA VAL A 552 26.16 45.10 -43.64
C VAL A 552 25.23 44.18 -44.46
N SER A 553 24.21 44.80 -45.06
CA SER A 553 23.60 44.34 -46.30
C SER A 553 24.59 44.58 -47.43
N LEU A 554 25.24 43.55 -47.98
CA LEU A 554 25.81 43.57 -49.34
C LEU A 554 26.12 42.13 -49.77
N GLY A 555 25.41 41.62 -50.79
CA GLY A 555 25.75 40.36 -51.45
C GLY A 555 24.68 39.27 -51.46
N ALA A 556 23.43 39.61 -51.79
CA ALA A 556 22.47 38.63 -52.28
C ALA A 556 22.91 38.08 -53.66
N ALA A 557 22.48 36.85 -53.97
CA ALA A 557 22.37 36.23 -55.30
C ALA A 557 23.56 35.41 -55.85
N VAL A 558 23.68 34.14 -55.43
CA VAL A 558 23.81 32.97 -56.34
C VAL A 558 23.19 31.74 -55.64
N ARG A 559 22.23 31.08 -56.30
CA ARG A 559 21.44 29.86 -55.93
C ARG A 559 19.95 30.05 -55.63
N GLY A 560 19.34 31.10 -56.20
CA GLY A 560 17.91 31.12 -56.52
C GLY A 560 17.71 31.29 -58.03
N LEU A 561 17.72 30.20 -58.80
CA LEU A 561 17.25 30.16 -60.20
C LEU A 561 17.24 28.72 -60.73
N TRP A 562 16.21 27.94 -60.40
CA TRP A 562 15.52 27.09 -61.38
C TRP A 562 14.23 26.54 -60.79
N HIS A 563 13.19 27.37 -60.74
CA HIS A 563 11.88 26.97 -61.26
C HIS A 563 11.03 28.23 -61.41
N ARG A 564 11.14 28.79 -62.62
CA ARG A 564 10.35 29.93 -63.07
C ARG A 564 8.88 29.55 -63.11
N ARG A 565 8.06 30.44 -62.56
CA ARG A 565 6.64 30.51 -62.79
C ARG A 565 6.38 31.20 -64.15
N HIS A 566 5.39 30.65 -64.85
CA HIS A 566 4.52 31.26 -65.87
C HIS A 566 5.05 31.48 -67.29
N SER A 567 4.51 30.68 -68.20
CA SER A 567 3.60 31.07 -69.30
C SER A 567 3.24 29.77 -70.04
N ARG A 568 2.09 29.54 -70.67
CA ARG A 568 0.78 30.15 -70.85
C ARG A 568 -0.01 29.06 -71.63
N HIS A 569 -1.33 29.17 -71.59
CA HIS A 569 -2.30 28.39 -72.37
C HIS A 569 -1.91 28.07 -73.83
N SER A 570 -2.20 26.84 -74.25
CA SER A 570 -2.74 26.43 -75.56
C SER A 570 -3.19 24.96 -75.40
N ALA A 571 -4.33 24.45 -75.82
CA ALA A 571 -5.41 24.96 -76.65
C ALA A 571 -6.73 24.31 -76.23
N SER A 572 -7.79 25.09 -76.40
CA SER A 572 -9.19 24.72 -76.47
C SER A 572 -9.55 24.08 -77.82
N GLU A 573 -10.68 23.36 -77.82
CA GLU A 573 -11.62 23.14 -78.94
C GLU A 573 -11.25 22.21 -80.11
N LEU A 574 -11.98 21.09 -80.23
CA LEU A 574 -13.07 20.94 -81.21
C LEU A 574 -14.10 19.86 -80.78
N PRO A 575 -15.38 19.96 -81.21
CA PRO A 575 -16.56 19.55 -80.44
C PRO A 575 -17.62 18.76 -81.25
N ARG A 576 -18.82 18.66 -80.66
CA ARG A 576 -20.14 18.22 -81.20
C ARG A 576 -20.38 16.71 -81.17
N ARG A 577 -21.54 16.18 -80.79
CA ARG A 577 -22.91 16.69 -80.51
C ARG A 577 -23.63 15.55 -79.75
N ALA A 578 -24.34 15.84 -78.66
CA ALA A 578 -25.83 15.86 -78.56
C ALA A 578 -26.49 14.46 -78.64
N ARG A 579 -27.54 14.07 -77.91
CA ARG A 579 -28.64 14.71 -77.14
C ARG A 579 -29.49 13.49 -76.66
N ARG A 580 -30.11 13.40 -75.48
CA ARG A 580 -31.37 14.05 -75.06
C ARG A 580 -31.79 13.60 -73.63
N PRO A 581 -32.78 14.27 -72.99
CA PRO A 581 -33.03 14.29 -71.54
C PRO A 581 -34.47 13.91 -71.09
N GLY A 582 -34.69 13.95 -69.76
CA GLY A 582 -35.99 14.11 -69.05
C GLY A 582 -36.74 12.80 -68.78
N SER A 583 -37.58 12.61 -67.75
CA SER A 583 -38.05 13.34 -66.55
C SER A 583 -39.14 12.42 -65.94
N GLY A 584 -39.35 12.34 -64.63
CA GLY A 584 -40.54 11.67 -64.08
C GLY A 584 -40.55 11.46 -62.56
N ASP A 585 -41.62 11.94 -61.93
CA ASP A 585 -41.93 12.12 -60.51
C ASP A 585 -42.19 10.87 -59.64
N GLY A 586 -42.17 11.06 -58.31
CA GLY A 586 -43.35 10.75 -57.47
C GLY A 586 -43.18 9.98 -56.15
N GLY A 587 -43.35 10.67 -55.01
CA GLY A 587 -43.98 10.26 -53.72
C GLY A 587 -43.35 9.10 -52.90
N GLY A 588 -43.37 9.03 -51.56
CA GLY A 588 -44.11 9.72 -50.52
C GLY A 588 -44.52 8.71 -49.41
N ALA A 589 -44.25 9.07 -48.15
CA ALA A 589 -44.89 8.63 -46.90
C ALA A 589 -44.67 7.22 -46.30
N ALA A 590 -44.42 7.25 -44.98
CA ALA A 590 -44.41 6.15 -44.01
C ALA A 590 -45.81 5.62 -43.69
N ALA A 591 -45.90 4.42 -43.08
CA ALA A 591 -46.74 4.10 -41.89
C ALA A 591 -47.16 2.60 -41.77
N ILE A 592 -46.93 2.04 -40.55
CA ILE A 592 -47.96 1.43 -39.66
C ILE A 592 -48.47 -0.03 -39.92
N THR A 593 -48.05 -0.90 -38.97
CA THR A 593 -48.77 -1.94 -38.16
C THR A 593 -49.46 -3.20 -38.76
N PHE A 594 -49.05 -4.38 -38.23
CA PHE A 594 -49.81 -5.50 -37.56
C PHE A 594 -51.04 -6.17 -38.29
N PRO A 595 -51.66 -7.27 -37.79
CA PRO A 595 -51.19 -8.67 -37.66
C PRO A 595 -52.28 -9.75 -38.00
N LEU A 596 -52.06 -10.99 -37.54
CA LEU A 596 -53.04 -12.11 -37.28
C LEU A 596 -53.51 -12.87 -38.54
N LEU A 597 -53.88 -14.16 -38.53
CA LEU A 597 -54.07 -15.28 -37.59
C LEU A 597 -54.34 -16.47 -38.55
N ARG A 598 -53.92 -17.71 -38.32
CA ARG A 598 -54.55 -18.77 -37.49
C ARG A 598 -54.11 -20.09 -38.18
N ASP A 599 -54.08 -21.30 -37.63
CA ASP A 599 -53.98 -21.91 -36.31
C ASP A 599 -54.29 -23.42 -36.53
N LEU A 600 -54.06 -24.24 -35.50
CA LEU A 600 -54.47 -25.64 -35.28
C LEU A 600 -53.51 -26.75 -35.80
N GLY A 601 -53.00 -27.67 -34.95
CA GLY A 601 -53.15 -27.85 -33.50
C GLY A 601 -52.68 -29.23 -33.00
N GLY A 602 -52.31 -29.28 -31.70
CA GLY A 602 -52.37 -30.41 -30.73
C GLY A 602 -51.47 -31.65 -30.96
N HIS A 603 -50.90 -32.35 -29.97
CA HIS A 603 -51.06 -32.39 -28.50
C HIS A 603 -49.93 -33.23 -27.84
N LEU A 604 -49.54 -32.86 -26.62
CA LEU A 604 -49.18 -33.68 -25.43
C LEU A 604 -48.14 -34.84 -25.51
N VAL A 605 -47.16 -34.85 -24.60
CA VAL A 605 -47.04 -35.78 -23.44
C VAL A 605 -45.77 -35.45 -22.60
N ARG A 606 -45.83 -35.84 -21.33
CA ARG A 606 -45.03 -35.48 -20.14
C ARG A 606 -44.24 -36.72 -19.67
N SER A 607 -43.15 -36.49 -18.91
CA SER A 607 -42.46 -37.46 -17.99
C SER A 607 -41.60 -38.54 -18.69
N SER A 608 -40.56 -39.17 -18.12
CA SER A 608 -39.97 -39.22 -16.77
C SER A 608 -38.60 -39.95 -16.82
N ALA A 609 -37.80 -39.72 -15.79
CA ALA A 609 -36.93 -40.65 -15.01
C ALA A 609 -36.36 -41.97 -15.60
N GLY A 610 -35.13 -42.29 -15.16
CA GLY A 610 -34.51 -43.64 -15.16
C GLY A 610 -33.00 -43.57 -15.41
N SER A 611 -32.16 -43.56 -14.37
CA SER A 611 -31.52 -44.74 -13.74
C SER A 611 -30.37 -45.35 -14.56
N GLY A 612 -29.16 -45.29 -13.99
CA GLY A 612 -27.98 -45.98 -14.51
C GLY A 612 -26.84 -45.96 -13.49
N SER A 613 -26.74 -47.04 -12.73
CA SER A 613 -25.79 -47.34 -11.65
C SER A 613 -24.37 -47.67 -12.13
N GLY A 614 -23.37 -47.43 -11.27
CA GLY A 614 -22.34 -48.46 -10.99
C GLY A 614 -20.88 -48.03 -10.93
N MET A 615 -20.28 -48.22 -9.74
CA MET A 615 -18.85 -48.51 -9.44
C MET A 615 -17.81 -47.39 -9.65
N ALA A 616 -16.77 -47.18 -8.82
CA ALA A 616 -16.31 -47.79 -7.57
C ALA A 616 -15.28 -46.83 -6.92
N GLU A 617 -15.08 -46.98 -5.61
CA GLU A 617 -14.03 -46.37 -4.78
C GLU A 617 -12.61 -46.47 -5.36
N ARG A 618 -11.76 -45.48 -5.06
CA ARG A 618 -10.50 -45.67 -4.32
C ARG A 618 -9.78 -44.35 -4.01
N ASP A 619 -9.61 -44.11 -2.71
CA ASP A 619 -8.47 -43.44 -2.09
C ASP A 619 -7.16 -44.19 -2.48
N PRO A 620 -5.95 -43.56 -2.50
CA PRO A 620 -5.28 -43.33 -1.22
C PRO A 620 -4.36 -42.09 -1.12
N THR A 621 -4.12 -41.77 0.14
CA THR A 621 -3.00 -41.02 0.73
C THR A 621 -1.58 -41.52 0.39
N SER A 622 -0.63 -40.58 0.50
CA SER A 622 0.77 -40.68 0.99
C SER A 622 1.94 -40.96 0.04
N ALA A 623 3.01 -40.18 0.29
CA ALA A 623 4.43 -40.40 -0.01
C ALA A 623 4.88 -40.38 -1.49
N VAL A 624 5.53 -39.28 -1.90
CA VAL A 624 7.00 -39.07 -1.99
C VAL A 624 7.26 -37.58 -2.17
#